data_AF-A0AB38HB67-F1
#
_entry.id   AF-A0AB38HB67-F1
#
_cell.length_a   1.000
_cell.length_b   1.000
_cell.length_c   1.000
_cell.angle_alpha   90.00
_cell.angle_beta   90.00
_cell.angle_gamma   90.00
#
_symmetry.space_group_name_H-M   'P 1'
#
loop_
_entity.id
_entity.type
_entity.pdbx_description
1 polymer ?
#
loop_
_entity_poly.entity_id
_entity_poly.type
_entity_poly.pdbx_seq_one_letter_code
_entity_poly.pdbx_strand_id
1 'polypeptide(L)'
;MEFDISQLRRAIAKALQLPDEAVIGGWLPENKLSAFITVDMMSQQEIGQSQRKFEGKKETETIISSLLSTVSISCYGNNGVRVATKLKNLLQSSAMIDVLKAMQAHIVRFSDVRNLTATVGADYQERGQFDCIISHHHIVETPLNRMDKVKVSGSILAEIDETD
;
A
#
# COMPACT_ATOMS: atom_id res chain seq x y z
N MET A 1 -0.42 -11.83 -3.86
CA MET A 1 0.72 -10.89 -3.96
C MET A 1 0.27 -9.56 -3.40
N GLU A 2 1.10 -8.91 -2.60
CA GLU A 2 0.74 -7.73 -1.81
C GLU A 2 1.86 -6.68 -1.89
N PHE A 3 1.48 -5.41 -1.77
CA PHE A 3 2.42 -4.31 -1.63
C PHE A 3 3.26 -4.41 -0.35
N ASP A 4 4.54 -4.73 -0.52
CA ASP A 4 5.49 -4.85 0.59
C ASP A 4 6.13 -3.49 0.93
N ILE A 5 5.69 -2.90 2.04
CA ILE A 5 6.23 -1.63 2.52
C ILE A 5 7.72 -1.71 2.90
N SER A 6 8.25 -2.90 3.21
CA SER A 6 9.67 -3.10 3.48
C SER A 6 10.51 -2.99 2.21
N GLN A 7 9.97 -3.37 1.05
CA GLN A 7 10.60 -3.09 -0.24
C GLN A 7 10.64 -1.59 -0.54
N LEU A 8 9.57 -0.85 -0.21
CA LEU A 8 9.56 0.60 -0.35
C LEU A 8 10.64 1.26 0.52
N ARG A 9 10.80 0.81 1.77
CA ARG A 9 11.86 1.30 2.68
C ARG A 9 13.25 1.12 2.07
N ARG A 10 13.58 -0.09 1.58
CA ARG A 10 14.85 -0.37 0.90
C ARG A 10 15.05 0.47 -0.36
N ALA A 11 14.01 0.67 -1.15
CA ALA A 11 14.08 1.52 -2.33
C ALA A 11 14.38 2.98 -1.97
N ILE A 12 13.76 3.51 -0.92
CA ILE A 12 14.03 4.85 -0.40
C ILE A 12 15.47 4.97 0.11
N ALA A 13 15.96 3.99 0.88
CA ALA A 13 17.32 3.97 1.38
C ALA A 13 18.32 4.04 0.21
N LYS A 14 18.14 3.17 -0.79
CA LYS A 14 18.97 3.15 -2.01
C LYS A 14 18.89 4.46 -2.81
N ALA A 15 17.71 5.04 -2.99
CA ALA A 15 17.52 6.29 -3.72
C ALA A 15 18.25 7.47 -3.05
N LEU A 16 18.34 7.46 -1.72
CA LEU A 16 19.05 8.46 -0.93
C LEU A 16 20.51 8.10 -0.65
N GLN A 17 20.98 6.93 -1.10
CA GLN A 17 22.32 6.39 -0.80
C GLN A 17 22.58 6.27 0.70
N LEU A 18 21.56 5.85 1.44
CA LEU A 18 21.60 5.60 2.87
C LEU A 18 21.79 4.10 3.14
N PRO A 19 22.32 3.71 4.32
CA PRO A 19 22.29 2.33 4.74
C PRO A 19 20.85 1.87 4.98
N ASP A 20 20.58 0.57 4.85
CA ASP A 20 19.23 0.02 4.92
C ASP A 20 18.59 0.26 6.31
N GLU A 21 19.39 0.27 7.37
CA GLU A 21 18.95 0.57 8.74
C GLU A 21 18.54 2.04 8.98
N ALA A 22 18.82 2.95 8.05
CA ALA A 22 18.41 4.35 8.17
C ALA A 22 16.94 4.58 7.80
N VAL A 23 16.28 3.62 7.14
CA VAL A 23 14.86 3.72 6.75
C VAL A 23 14.05 2.61 7.40
N ILE A 24 13.32 2.96 8.45
CA ILE A 24 12.67 2.03 9.37
C ILE A 24 11.14 2.15 9.33
N GLY A 25 10.46 1.26 10.04
CA GLY A 25 9.05 1.44 10.38
C GLY A 25 8.85 2.48 11.48
N GLY A 26 7.61 2.81 11.77
CA GLY A 26 7.18 3.83 12.73
C GLY A 26 7.32 3.40 14.17
N TRP A 27 7.61 2.13 14.39
CA TRP A 27 8.13 1.69 15.67
C TRP A 27 9.57 2.17 15.81
N LEU A 28 9.71 3.20 16.63
CA LEU A 28 10.96 3.87 16.92
C LEU A 28 11.85 2.97 17.79
N PRO A 29 13.02 2.49 17.30
CA PRO A 29 13.92 1.66 18.10
C PRO A 29 14.49 2.45 19.29
N GLU A 30 14.91 1.74 20.34
CA GLU A 30 15.50 2.36 21.55
C GLU A 30 16.82 3.08 21.24
N ASN A 31 17.66 2.49 20.39
CA ASN A 31 18.90 3.13 19.90
C ASN A 31 18.68 3.73 18.51
N LYS A 32 18.29 5.00 18.48
CA LYS A 32 18.07 5.71 17.22
C LYS A 32 19.39 6.24 16.68
N LEU A 33 19.59 6.10 15.37
CA LEU A 33 20.57 6.90 14.65
C LEU A 33 20.26 8.40 14.87
N SER A 34 21.27 9.25 14.79
CA SER A 34 21.09 10.71 14.89
C SER A 34 20.24 11.30 13.76
N ALA A 35 20.14 10.59 12.64
CA ALA A 35 19.23 10.87 11.53
C ALA A 35 18.69 9.56 10.95
N PHE A 36 17.38 9.52 10.69
CA PHE A 36 16.70 8.34 10.15
C PHE A 36 15.37 8.75 9.49
N ILE A 37 14.78 7.84 8.74
CA ILE A 37 13.50 8.02 8.06
C ILE A 37 12.55 6.93 8.54
N THR A 38 11.32 7.28 8.89
CA THR A 38 10.25 6.30 9.10
C THR A 38 9.31 6.27 7.90
N VAL A 39 8.86 5.09 7.52
CA VAL A 39 7.90 4.87 6.43
C VAL A 39 6.85 3.90 6.92
N ASP A 40 5.60 4.37 7.01
CA ASP A 40 4.49 3.58 7.56
C ASP A 40 3.23 3.71 6.77
N MET A 41 2.50 2.59 6.71
CA MET A 41 1.16 2.57 6.18
C MET A 41 0.20 3.02 7.27
N MET A 42 -0.48 4.14 7.03
CA MET A 42 -1.40 4.76 7.98
C MET A 42 -2.81 4.22 7.82
N SER A 43 -3.23 3.99 6.58
CA SER A 43 -4.56 3.50 6.25
C SER A 43 -4.58 2.83 4.88
N GLN A 44 -5.57 1.98 4.67
CA GLN A 44 -5.89 1.39 3.37
C GLN A 44 -7.37 1.56 3.10
N GLN A 45 -7.70 1.87 1.86
CA GLN A 45 -9.07 1.98 1.38
C GLN A 45 -9.21 1.22 0.08
N GLU A 46 -10.28 0.42 -0.04
CA GLU A 46 -10.62 -0.25 -1.29
C GLU A 46 -11.18 0.74 -2.33
N ILE A 47 -10.81 0.52 -3.59
CA ILE A 47 -11.35 1.23 -4.76
C ILE A 47 -12.30 0.29 -5.48
N GLY A 48 -13.59 0.59 -5.40
CA GLY A 48 -14.62 -0.26 -5.99
C GLY A 48 -14.82 -1.55 -5.19
N GLN A 49 -15.36 -2.57 -5.86
CA GLN A 49 -15.55 -3.90 -5.26
C GLN A 49 -14.49 -4.87 -5.77
N SER A 50 -14.02 -5.71 -4.85
CA SER A 50 -13.12 -6.81 -5.15
C SER A 50 -13.65 -7.71 -6.25
N GLN A 51 -12.78 -8.03 -7.20
CA GLN A 51 -13.09 -8.97 -8.27
C GLN A 51 -12.83 -10.39 -7.82
N ARG A 52 -13.66 -11.32 -8.29
CA ARG A 52 -13.53 -12.76 -8.00
C ARG A 52 -13.32 -13.51 -9.30
N LYS A 53 -12.33 -14.38 -9.31
CA LYS A 53 -12.04 -15.27 -10.44
C LYS A 53 -11.95 -16.70 -9.94
N PHE A 54 -12.73 -17.59 -10.52
CA PHE A 54 -12.65 -19.01 -10.23
C PHE A 54 -11.82 -19.74 -11.29
N GLU A 55 -10.85 -20.55 -10.85
CA GLU A 55 -10.07 -21.45 -11.71
C GLU A 55 -10.45 -22.91 -11.44
N GLY A 56 -11.42 -23.43 -12.20
CA GLY A 56 -11.99 -24.76 -11.96
C GLY A 56 -11.03 -25.95 -12.11
N LYS A 57 -9.87 -25.78 -12.76
CA LYS A 57 -8.82 -26.82 -12.79
C LYS A 57 -8.04 -26.92 -11.49
N LYS A 58 -7.91 -25.81 -10.76
CA LYS A 58 -7.17 -25.72 -9.49
C LYS A 58 -8.09 -25.69 -8.28
N GLU A 59 -9.41 -25.65 -8.49
CA GLU A 59 -10.41 -25.49 -7.43
C GLU A 59 -10.04 -24.34 -6.48
N THR A 60 -9.67 -23.21 -7.09
CA THR A 60 -9.21 -22.00 -6.38
C THR A 60 -10.04 -20.80 -6.82
N GLU A 61 -10.49 -20.02 -5.85
CA GLU A 61 -11.02 -18.67 -6.05
C GLU A 61 -9.90 -17.66 -5.75
N THR A 62 -9.64 -16.77 -6.71
CA THR A 62 -8.78 -15.61 -6.54
C THR A 62 -9.64 -14.38 -6.31
N ILE A 63 -9.41 -13.68 -5.20
CA ILE A 63 -10.02 -12.41 -4.85
C ILE A 63 -8.98 -11.31 -5.07
N ILE A 64 -9.31 -10.32 -5.89
CA ILE A 64 -8.42 -9.21 -6.26
C ILE A 64 -9.06 -7.91 -5.78
N SER A 65 -8.42 -7.24 -4.84
CA SER A 65 -8.84 -5.95 -4.30
C SER A 65 -7.90 -4.86 -4.79
N SER A 66 -8.46 -3.78 -5.34
CA SER A 66 -7.70 -2.55 -5.67
C SER A 66 -7.70 -1.65 -4.46
N LEU A 67 -6.52 -1.22 -4.00
CA LEU A 67 -6.36 -0.46 -2.75
C LEU A 67 -5.65 0.87 -2.99
N LEU A 68 -6.09 1.91 -2.29
CA LEU A 68 -5.30 3.12 -2.02
C LEU A 68 -4.78 3.04 -0.59
N SER A 69 -3.46 3.03 -0.44
CA SER A 69 -2.81 3.08 0.86
C SER A 69 -2.20 4.45 1.10
N THR A 70 -2.50 5.04 2.26
CA THR A 70 -1.83 6.25 2.72
C THR A 70 -0.54 5.83 3.41
N VAL A 71 0.60 6.22 2.85
CA VAL A 71 1.92 5.97 3.45
C VAL A 71 2.48 7.30 3.96
N SER A 72 2.81 7.35 5.24
CA SER A 72 3.46 8.51 5.85
C SER A 72 4.96 8.32 5.90
N ILE A 73 5.70 9.36 5.49
CA ILE A 73 7.15 9.37 5.45
C ILE A 73 7.65 10.52 6.31
N SER A 74 8.36 10.21 7.39
CA SER A 74 8.96 11.20 8.29
C SER A 74 10.48 11.13 8.26
N CYS A 75 11.13 12.26 8.04
CA CYS A 75 12.59 12.41 8.02
C CYS A 75 13.04 13.13 9.30
N TYR A 76 13.84 12.45 10.12
CA TYR A 76 14.35 12.91 11.40
C TYR A 76 15.84 13.26 11.31
N GLY A 77 16.25 14.21 12.14
CA GLY A 77 17.65 14.67 12.25
C GLY A 77 17.86 15.99 11.49
N ASN A 78 19.11 16.46 11.51
CA ASN A 78 19.45 17.78 10.97
C ASN A 78 19.02 17.92 9.51
N ASN A 79 18.25 18.97 9.23
CA ASN A 79 17.65 19.30 7.95
C ASN A 79 16.52 18.36 7.50
N GLY A 80 15.74 17.81 8.44
CA GLY A 80 14.66 16.87 8.16
C GLY A 80 13.68 17.36 7.08
N VAL A 81 13.34 18.66 7.08
CA VAL A 81 12.48 19.27 6.04
C VAL A 81 13.14 19.23 4.65
N ARG A 82 14.44 19.55 4.56
CA ARG A 82 15.17 19.50 3.29
C ARG A 82 15.26 18.07 2.75
N VAL A 83 15.51 17.10 3.63
CA VAL A 83 15.55 15.68 3.27
C VAL A 83 14.18 15.22 2.79
N ALA A 84 13.09 15.58 3.48
CA ALA A 84 11.74 15.25 3.08
C ALA A 84 11.39 15.82 1.69
N THR A 85 11.74 17.08 1.41
CA THR A 85 11.55 17.70 0.09
C THR A 85 12.38 17.00 -1.00
N LYS A 86 13.65 16.69 -0.73
CA LYS A 86 14.51 15.94 -1.65
C LYS A 86 13.89 14.57 -1.97
N LEU A 87 13.46 13.84 -0.94
CA LEU A 87 12.88 12.51 -1.10
C LEU A 87 11.56 12.56 -1.89
N LYS A 88 10.66 13.51 -1.59
CA LYS A 88 9.42 13.71 -2.36
C LYS A 88 9.71 13.89 -3.86
N ASN A 89 10.77 14.60 -4.22
CA ASN A 89 11.17 14.78 -5.62
C ASN A 89 11.80 13.52 -6.21
N LEU A 90 12.62 12.78 -5.44
CA LEU A 90 13.20 11.51 -5.89
C LEU A 90 12.14 10.44 -6.16
N LEU A 91 11.07 10.39 -5.36
CA LEU A 91 9.95 9.47 -5.55
C LEU A 91 9.19 9.69 -6.87
N GLN A 92 9.36 10.86 -7.50
CA GLN A 92 8.80 11.18 -8.82
C GLN A 92 9.77 10.89 -9.98
N SER A 93 11.00 10.45 -9.68
CA SER A 93 11.97 10.10 -10.73
C SER A 93 11.56 8.85 -11.50
N SER A 94 11.98 8.74 -12.76
CA SER A 94 11.75 7.56 -13.59
C SER A 94 12.26 6.27 -12.92
N ALA A 95 13.43 6.33 -12.27
CA ALA A 95 13.99 5.20 -11.54
C ALA A 95 13.06 4.72 -10.41
N MET A 96 12.47 5.63 -9.64
CA MET A 96 11.52 5.25 -8.59
C MET A 96 10.17 4.79 -9.14
N ILE A 97 9.72 5.36 -10.25
CA ILE A 97 8.53 4.89 -10.96
C ILE A 97 8.71 3.45 -11.43
N ASP A 98 9.86 3.10 -11.99
CA ASP A 98 10.14 1.74 -12.45
C ASP A 98 10.25 0.74 -11.28
N VAL A 99 10.83 1.15 -10.15
CA VAL A 99 10.81 0.36 -8.92
C VAL A 99 9.39 0.11 -8.44
N LEU A 100 8.54 1.14 -8.38
CA LEU A 100 7.14 0.99 -7.97
C LEU A 100 6.34 0.09 -8.92
N LYS A 101 6.56 0.18 -10.23
CA LYS A 101 5.95 -0.72 -11.21
C LYS A 101 6.35 -2.18 -10.98
N ALA A 102 7.62 -2.44 -10.67
CA ALA A 102 8.08 -3.78 -10.33
C ALA A 102 7.40 -4.32 -9.05
N MET A 103 7.03 -3.42 -8.14
CA MET A 103 6.21 -3.71 -6.95
C MET A 103 4.70 -3.76 -7.23
N GLN A 104 4.27 -3.64 -8.49
CA GLN A 104 2.85 -3.52 -8.89
C GLN A 104 2.10 -2.38 -8.17
N ALA A 105 2.80 -1.28 -7.93
CA ALA A 105 2.30 -0.13 -7.21
C ALA A 105 2.54 1.18 -7.98
N HIS A 106 1.79 2.22 -7.63
CA HIS A 106 1.94 3.55 -8.20
C HIS A 106 1.60 4.64 -7.19
N ILE A 107 2.43 5.69 -7.10
CA ILE A 107 2.09 6.86 -6.28
C ILE A 107 1.09 7.72 -7.05
N VAL A 108 -0.11 7.86 -6.51
CA VAL A 108 -1.20 8.66 -7.09
C VAL A 108 -1.03 10.14 -6.80
N ARG A 109 -0.64 10.48 -5.56
CA ARG A 109 -0.44 11.87 -5.13
C ARG A 109 0.42 11.96 -3.88
N PHE A 110 0.93 13.16 -3.64
CA PHE A 110 1.65 13.54 -2.43
C PHE A 110 0.90 14.64 -1.68
N SER A 111 0.99 14.65 -0.35
CA SER A 111 0.71 15.85 0.44
C SER A 111 1.84 16.86 0.32
N ASP A 112 1.64 18.04 0.90
CA ASP A 112 2.73 18.98 1.15
C ASP A 112 3.72 18.43 2.18
N VAL A 113 4.95 18.93 2.12
CA VAL A 113 5.96 18.68 3.15
C VAL A 113 5.65 19.59 4.33
N ARG A 114 5.34 18.98 5.47
CA ARG A 114 5.09 19.65 6.75
C ARG A 114 6.39 19.73 7.54
N ASN A 115 6.68 20.91 8.08
CA ASN A 115 7.71 21.09 9.09
C ASN A 115 7.09 20.78 10.47
N LEU A 116 7.54 19.70 11.08
CA LEU A 116 7.10 19.22 12.40
C LEU A 116 8.23 19.30 13.42
N THR A 117 9.19 20.19 13.17
CA THR A 117 10.29 20.44 14.08
C THR A 117 9.76 20.93 15.42
N ALA A 118 10.23 20.30 16.50
CA ALA A 118 9.79 20.61 17.84
C ALA A 118 10.93 20.41 18.85
N THR A 119 10.84 21.14 19.97
CA THR A 119 11.66 20.87 21.14
C THR A 119 11.07 19.68 21.88
N VAL A 120 11.87 18.63 22.09
CA VAL A 120 11.50 17.41 22.81
C VAL A 120 12.40 17.29 24.03
N GLY A 121 11.86 17.61 25.21
CA GLY A 121 12.67 17.72 26.43
C GLY A 121 13.65 18.88 26.34
N ALA A 122 14.95 18.60 26.48
CA ALA A 122 16.03 19.58 26.32
C ALA A 122 16.62 19.62 24.89
N ASP A 123 16.23 18.70 24.02
CA ASP A 123 16.80 18.54 22.68
C ASP A 123 15.88 19.13 21.60
N TYR A 124 16.50 19.61 20.53
CA TYR A 124 15.78 20.09 19.35
C TYR A 124 15.72 18.97 18.30
N GLN A 125 14.50 18.54 17.95
CA GLN A 125 14.32 17.50 16.95
C GLN A 125 13.73 18.11 15.67
N GLU A 126 14.58 18.28 14.67
CA GLU A 126 14.11 18.60 13.32
C GLU A 126 13.39 17.42 12.69
N ARG A 127 12.21 17.71 12.10
CA ARG A 127 11.37 16.72 11.44
C ARG A 127 10.66 17.31 10.23
N GLY A 128 10.89 16.71 9.07
CA GLY A 128 10.08 16.92 7.88
C GLY A 128 9.16 15.72 7.65
N GLN A 129 7.91 15.94 7.29
CA GLN A 129 6.98 14.84 7.00
C GLN A 129 6.11 15.13 5.79
N PHE A 130 5.84 14.11 4.98
CA PHE A 130 4.78 14.15 3.98
C PHE A 130 4.13 12.77 3.86
N ASP A 131 2.94 12.74 3.26
CA ASP A 131 2.21 11.51 2.98
C ASP A 131 2.16 11.30 1.47
N CYS A 132 2.15 10.04 1.02
CA CYS A 132 1.84 9.67 -0.34
C CYS A 132 0.68 8.67 -0.36
N ILE A 133 -0.16 8.78 -1.39
CA ILE A 133 -1.22 7.82 -1.65
C ILE A 133 -0.72 6.86 -2.71
N ILE A 134 -0.66 5.58 -2.39
CA ILE A 134 -0.15 4.52 -3.28
C ILE A 134 -1.30 3.62 -3.70
N SER A 135 -1.51 3.49 -5.00
CA SER A 135 -2.39 2.49 -5.60
C SER A 135 -1.64 1.17 -5.77
N HIS A 136 -2.26 0.06 -5.36
CA HIS A 136 -1.74 -1.30 -5.55
C HIS A 136 -2.87 -2.33 -5.49
N HIS A 137 -2.55 -3.60 -5.75
CA HIS A 137 -3.49 -4.71 -5.60
C HIS A 137 -3.13 -5.56 -4.39
N HIS A 138 -4.17 -6.07 -3.73
CA HIS A 138 -4.07 -7.16 -2.77
C HIS A 138 -4.79 -8.38 -3.34
N ILE A 139 -4.06 -9.50 -3.46
CA ILE A 139 -4.56 -10.74 -4.07
C ILE A 139 -4.56 -11.85 -3.02
N VAL A 140 -5.74 -12.39 -2.75
CA VAL A 140 -5.96 -13.55 -1.89
C VAL A 140 -6.41 -14.73 -2.75
N GLU A 141 -5.82 -15.90 -2.51
CA GLU A 141 -6.26 -17.16 -3.10
C GLU A 141 -6.85 -18.04 -2.01
N THR A 142 -8.04 -18.58 -2.25
CA THR A 142 -8.76 -19.46 -1.32
C THR A 142 -9.28 -20.68 -2.07
N PRO A 143 -9.29 -21.88 -1.45
CA PRO A 143 -9.91 -23.05 -2.04
C PRO A 143 -11.41 -22.81 -2.32
N LEU A 144 -11.89 -23.25 -3.48
CA LEU A 144 -13.30 -23.28 -3.84
C LEU A 144 -13.56 -24.52 -4.70
N ASN A 145 -14.34 -25.46 -4.18
CA ASN A 145 -14.68 -26.68 -4.92
C ASN A 145 -15.57 -26.36 -6.13
N ARG A 146 -15.40 -27.10 -7.22
CA ARG A 146 -16.28 -26.92 -8.39
C ARG A 146 -17.71 -27.38 -8.05
N MET A 147 -18.72 -26.67 -8.55
CA MET A 147 -20.11 -27.14 -8.47
C MET A 147 -20.39 -28.13 -9.60
N ASP A 148 -20.46 -29.42 -9.27
CA ASP A 148 -20.69 -30.48 -10.25
C ASP A 148 -22.16 -30.67 -10.64
N LYS A 149 -23.06 -30.57 -9.67
CA LYS A 149 -24.50 -30.78 -9.86
C LYS A 149 -25.26 -29.84 -8.95
N VAL A 150 -26.26 -29.18 -9.51
CA VAL A 150 -27.24 -28.39 -8.76
C VAL A 150 -28.58 -29.11 -8.86
N LYS A 151 -29.19 -29.43 -7.72
CA LYS A 151 -30.56 -29.95 -7.68
C LYS A 151 -31.51 -28.77 -7.70
N VAL A 152 -32.21 -28.57 -8.81
CA VAL A 152 -33.26 -27.55 -8.92
C VAL A 152 -34.60 -28.20 -8.56
N SER A 153 -35.28 -27.67 -7.54
CA SER A 153 -36.64 -28.06 -7.17
C SER A 153 -37.57 -26.86 -7.32
N GLY A 154 -38.44 -26.90 -8.32
CA GLY A 154 -39.51 -25.94 -8.54
C GLY A 154 -40.60 -26.57 -9.39
N SER A 155 -41.87 -26.34 -9.04
CA SER A 155 -43.02 -26.67 -9.87
C SER A 155 -43.37 -25.47 -10.73
N ILE A 156 -43.34 -25.62 -12.06
CA ILE A 156 -43.95 -24.64 -12.96
C ILE A 156 -45.45 -24.96 -12.97
N LEU A 157 -46.24 -24.20 -12.23
CA LEU A 157 -47.68 -24.15 -12.44
C LEU A 157 -47.90 -23.14 -13.57
N ALA A 158 -48.00 -23.66 -14.81
CA ALA A 158 -48.59 -22.91 -15.89
C ALA A 158 -50.11 -23.13 -15.80
N GLU A 159 -50.84 -22.13 -15.33
CA GLU A 159 -52.29 -22.08 -15.56
C GLU A 159 -52.49 -21.83 -17.05
N ILE A 160 -52.98 -22.85 -17.75
CA ILE A 160 -53.45 -22.73 -19.12
C ILE A 160 -54.90 -22.27 -18.99
N ASP A 161 -55.15 -20.99 -19.21
CA ASP A 161 -56.52 -20.50 -19.39
C ASP A 161 -57.00 -21.03 -20.75
N GLU A 162 -57.67 -22.19 -20.74
CA GLU A 162 -58.49 -22.61 -21.86
C GLU A 162 -59.71 -21.68 -21.92
N THR A 163 -59.58 -20.59 -22.67
CA THR A 163 -60.72 -19.81 -23.14
C THR A 163 -60.98 -20.16 -24.61
N ASP A 164 -62.03 -20.95 -24.80
CA ASP A 164 -62.87 -21.27 -25.99
C ASP A 164 -62.22 -21.56 -27.36
#